data_AF-A0A961L437-F1
#
_entry.id   AF-A0A961L437-F1
#
_cell.length_a   1.000
_cell.length_b   1.000
_cell.length_c   1.000
_cell.angle_alpha   90.00
_cell.angle_beta   90.00
_cell.angle_gamma   90.00
#
_symmetry.space_group_name_H-M   'P 1'
#
loop_
_entity.id
_entity.type
_entity.pdbx_description
1 polymer ?
#
loop_
_entity_poly.entity_id
_entity_poly.type
_entity_poly.pdbx_seq_one_letter_code
_entity_poly.pdbx_strand_id
1 'polypeptide(L)' 'MSDIEIARKARKKPIQEIGARLDIPNEHLLPFGHDKAKVSEEFIKSLADRPDGHLVLVTAINPTP' A
#
# COMPACT_ATOMS: atom_id res chain seq x y z
N MET A 1 25.57 -5.91 -4.61
CA MET A 1 24.21 -6.38 -4.28
C MET A 1 23.25 -5.61 -5.16
N SER A 2 22.56 -6.29 -6.06
CA SER A 2 21.58 -5.76 -7.01
C SER A 2 20.21 -5.53 -6.34
N ASP A 3 19.38 -4.66 -6.92
CA ASP A 3 18.02 -4.36 -6.43
C ASP A 3 17.18 -5.61 -6.20
N ILE A 4 17.28 -6.60 -7.09
CA ILE A 4 16.55 -7.86 -6.96
C ILE A 4 17.03 -8.70 -5.77
N GLU A 5 18.33 -8.66 -5.45
CA GLU A 5 18.85 -9.32 -4.24
C GLU A 5 18.36 -8.62 -2.97
N ILE A 6 18.18 -7.28 -2.99
CA ILE A 6 17.58 -6.53 -1.88
C ILE A 6 16.12 -6.93 -1.69
N ALA A 7 15.33 -6.90 -2.76
CA ALA A 7 13.92 -7.24 -2.72
C ALA A 7 13.66 -8.68 -2.24
N ARG A 8 14.49 -9.64 -2.64
CA ARG A 8 14.40 -11.05 -2.19
C ARG A 8 14.74 -11.25 -0.72
N LYS A 9 15.63 -10.43 -0.15
CA LYS A 9 16.00 -10.47 1.28
C LYS A 9 14.95 -9.82 2.18
N ALA A 10 14.02 -9.05 1.63
CA ALA A 10 13.00 -8.34 2.40
C ALA A 10 12.06 -9.32 3.13
N ARG A 11 11.88 -9.11 4.44
CA ARG A 11 10.87 -9.80 5.23
C ARG A 11 9.53 -9.09 5.06
N LYS A 12 8.78 -9.50 4.03
CA LYS A 12 7.45 -8.94 3.72
C LYS A 12 6.46 -9.35 4.81
N LYS A 13 5.69 -8.38 5.30
CA LYS A 13 4.58 -8.63 6.23
C LYS A 13 3.37 -9.16 5.47
N PRO A 14 2.51 -9.99 6.10
CA PRO A 14 1.21 -10.33 5.54
C PRO A 14 0.40 -9.06 5.25
N ILE A 15 -0.33 -9.05 4.14
CA ILE A 15 -1.08 -7.86 3.71
C ILE A 15 -2.15 -7.46 4.73
N GLN A 16 -2.68 -8.42 5.49
CA GLN A 16 -3.62 -8.19 6.59
C GLN A 16 -3.01 -7.38 7.73
N GLU A 17 -1.72 -7.60 8.04
CA GLU A 17 -1.01 -6.81 9.05
C GLU A 17 -0.83 -5.35 8.58
N ILE A 18 -0.63 -5.14 7.27
CA ILE A 18 -0.55 -3.79 6.70
C ILE A 18 -1.92 -3.10 6.72
N GLY A 19 -3.00 -3.81 6.38
CA GLY A 19 -4.37 -3.28 6.46
C GLY A 19 -4.76 -2.87 7.88
N ALA A 20 -4.44 -3.70 8.88
CA ALA A 20 -4.71 -3.39 10.29
C ALA A 20 -4.02 -2.10 10.76
N ARG A 21 -2.83 -1.77 10.22
CA ARG A 21 -2.12 -0.51 10.53
C ARG A 21 -2.78 0.74 9.92
N LEU A 22 -3.66 0.55 8.94
CA LEU A 22 -4.37 1.61 8.22
C LEU A 22 -5.88 1.60 8.54
N ASP A 23 -6.28 0.86 9.59
CA ASP A 23 -7.67 0.65 9.98
C ASP A 23 -8.55 0.12 8.83
N ILE A 24 -7.99 -0.78 8.02
CA ILE A 24 -8.71 -1.50 6.96
C ILE A 24 -9.06 -2.90 7.48
N PRO A 25 -10.34 -3.20 7.73
CA PRO A 25 -10.80 -4.53 8.11
C PRO A 25 -10.48 -5.60 7.07
N ASN A 26 -10.27 -6.84 7.50
CA ASN A 26 -9.86 -7.94 6.64
C ASN A 26 -10.91 -8.29 5.57
N GLU A 27 -12.20 -8.13 5.87
CA GLU A 27 -13.31 -8.35 4.94
C GLU A 27 -13.29 -7.39 3.74
N HIS A 28 -12.59 -6.26 3.85
CA HIS A 28 -12.42 -5.28 2.79
C HIS A 28 -11.09 -5.43 2.03
N LEU A 29 -10.26 -6.41 2.40
CA LEU A 29 -9.07 -6.80 1.66
C LEU A 29 -9.38 -8.03 0.80
N LEU A 30 -9.26 -7.89 -0.52
CA LEU A 30 -9.36 -9.00 -1.48
C LEU A 30 -7.94 -9.51 -1.81
N PRO A 31 -7.44 -10.58 -1.17
CA PRO A 31 -6.03 -10.94 -1.25
C PRO A 31 -5.67 -11.61 -2.57
N PHE A 32 -4.48 -11.31 -3.07
CA PHE A 32 -3.85 -11.96 -4.22
C PHE A 32 -2.54 -12.60 -3.74
N GLY A 33 -2.64 -13.70 -3.00
CA GLY A 33 -1.51 -14.24 -2.23
C GLY A 33 -1.35 -13.52 -0.89
N HIS A 34 -0.15 -13.55 -0.32
CA HIS A 34 0.07 -13.17 1.08
C HIS A 34 0.42 -11.70 1.30
N ASP A 35 0.94 -11.00 0.28
CA ASP A 35 1.60 -9.70 0.43
C ASP A 35 0.96 -8.58 -0.42
N LYS A 36 -0.19 -8.87 -1.05
CA LYS A 36 -0.92 -7.93 -1.88
C LYS A 36 -2.41 -8.21 -1.89
N ALA A 37 -3.21 -7.16 -1.96
CA ALA A 37 -4.67 -7.22 -1.97
C ALA A 37 -5.25 -6.02 -2.72
N LYS A 38 -6.48 -6.14 -3.21
CA LYS A 38 -7.30 -4.98 -3.56
C LYS A 38 -8.09 -4.54 -2.32
N VAL A 39 -8.41 -3.25 -2.25
CA VAL A 39 -9.34 -2.71 -1.25
C VAL A 39 -10.74 -2.64 -1.87
N SER A 40 -11.77 -3.02 -1.12
CA SER A 40 -13.15 -3.01 -1.60
C SER A 40 -13.62 -1.58 -1.91
N GLU A 41 -14.47 -1.45 -2.94
CA GLU A 41 -15.08 -0.17 -3.29
C GLU A 41 -15.99 0.36 -2.17
N GLU A 42 -16.70 -0.53 -1.48
CA GLU A 42 -17.56 -0.22 -0.34
C GLU A 42 -16.78 0.48 0.78
N PHE A 43 -15.61 -0.06 1.14
CA PHE A 43 -14.76 0.56 2.17
C PHE A 43 -14.29 1.94 1.72
N ILE A 44 -13.82 2.09 0.47
CA ILE A 44 -13.38 3.38 -0.06
C ILE A 44 -14.51 4.43 0.01
N LYS A 45 -15.73 4.05 -0.41
CA LYS A 45 -16.91 4.93 -0.33
C LYS A 45 -17.26 5.33 1.10
N SER A 46 -17.05 4.45 2.08
CA SER A 46 -17.28 4.75 3.50
C SER A 46 -16.36 5.84 4.08
N LEU A 47 -15.26 6.16 3.39
CA LEU A 47 -14.27 7.15 3.83
C LEU A 47 -14.56 8.56 3.31
N ALA A 48 -15.61 8.78 2.51
CA ALA A 48 -15.84 10.04 1.79
C ALA A 48 -15.91 11.29 2.69
N ASP A 49 -16.35 11.13 3.94
CA ASP A 49 -16.47 12.24 4.91
C ASP A 49 -15.20 12.43 5.76
N ARG A 50 -14.16 11.60 5.58
CA ARG A 50 -12.90 11.75 6.31
C ARG A 50 -12.10 12.90 5.68
N PRO A 51 -11.45 13.75 6.49
CA PRO A 51 -10.58 14.79 5.95
C PRO A 51 -9.38 14.17 5.24
N ASP A 52 -8.99 14.77 4.12
CA ASP A 52 -7.80 14.37 3.40
C ASP A 52 -6.53 14.58 4.24
N GLY A 53 -5.58 13.66 4.08
CA GLY A 53 -4.22 13.80 4.62
C GLY A 53 -3.38 14.80 3.83
N HIS A 54 -2.12 14.95 4.22
CA HIS A 54 -1.19 15.80 3.46
C HIS A 54 -0.80 15.17 2.12
N LEU A 55 -0.89 15.96 1.05
CA LEU A 55 -0.41 15.60 -0.28
C LEU A 55 1.03 16.08 -0.49
N VAL A 56 1.95 15.14 -0.70
CA VAL A 56 3.35 15.43 -1.04
C VAL A 56 3.64 14.99 -2.47
N LEU A 57 3.93 15.95 -3.35
CA LEU A 57 4.36 15.68 -4.72
C LEU A 57 5.88 15.59 -4.80
N VAL A 58 6.40 14.42 -5.19
CA VAL A 58 7.83 14.20 -5.44
C VAL A 58 8.09 14.38 -6.93
N THR A 59 9.04 15.26 -7.28
CA THR A 59 9.48 15.50 -8.67
C THR A 59 11.01 15.46 -8.76
N ALA A 60 11.54 15.36 -9.97
CA ALA A 60 12.96 15.41 -10.24
C ALA A 60 13.27 16.54 -11.23
N ILE A 61 14.53 16.96 -11.27
CA ILE A 61 15.07 17.76 -12.37
C ILE A 61 15.07 16.93 -13.66
N ASN A 62 15.38 17.56 -14.80
CA ASN A 62 15.54 16.84 -16.06
C ASN A 62 16.50 15.66 -15.88
N PRO A 63 16.10 14.43 -16.25
CA PRO A 63 16.92 13.24 -16.03
C PRO A 63 18.23 13.39 -16.81
N THR A 64 19.34 13.20 -16.11
CA THR A 64 20.67 13.13 -16.69
C THR A 64 21.11 11.65 -16.72
N PRO A 65 21.92 11.23 -17.72
CA PRO A 65 22.42 9.85 -17.80
C PRO A 65 23.27 9.42 -16.61
#